data_AF-X0VDH6-F1
#
_entry.id   AF-X0VDH6-F1
#
_cell.length_a   1.000
_cell.length_b   1.000
_cell.length_c   1.000
_cell.angle_alpha   90.00
_cell.angle_beta   90.00
_cell.angle_gamma   90.00
#
_symmetry.space_group_name_H-M   'P 1'
#
loop_
_entity.id
_entity.type
_entity.pdbx_description
1 polymer ?
#
loop_
_entity_poly.entity_id
_entity_poly.type
_entity_poly.pdbx_seq_one_letter_code
_entity_poly.pdbx_strand_id
1 'polypeptide(L)'
;SPLMWESKEEKQPEKTLRFYLFGANRARLEQIAREGRKDLKIVADLKQADIFLTTRSYYRRKPQKIRDAEALGIPIYVLKSNNAAQMKQCLDALYPRGTQYTYVHNLQRILAGRRGFNSGNRSVERGGKRKSR
;
A
#
# COMPACT_ATOMS: atom_id res chain seq x y z
N SER A 1 5.16 -4.89 -35.88
CA SER A 1 5.92 -5.04 -34.62
C SER A 1 5.18 -4.33 -33.50
N PRO A 2 4.64 -5.03 -32.48
CA PRO A 2 4.04 -4.37 -31.34
C PRO A 2 5.12 -3.75 -30.46
N LEU A 3 4.98 -2.45 -30.21
CA LEU A 3 5.78 -1.66 -29.26
C LEU A 3 5.60 -2.23 -27.86
N MET A 4 6.50 -3.14 -27.50
CA MET A 4 6.73 -3.61 -26.15
C MET A 4 7.35 -2.44 -25.41
N TRP A 5 6.48 -1.62 -24.81
CA TRP A 5 6.91 -0.66 -23.80
C TRP A 5 7.55 -1.51 -22.70
N GLU A 6 8.87 -1.58 -22.71
CA GLU A 6 9.65 -2.04 -21.58
C GLU A 6 9.31 -1.08 -20.45
N SER A 7 8.31 -1.43 -19.65
CA SER A 7 8.05 -0.77 -18.39
C SER A 7 9.30 -1.05 -17.57
N LYS A 8 10.26 -0.13 -17.62
CA LYS A 8 11.11 0.05 -16.45
C LYS A 8 10.13 0.35 -15.33
N GLU A 9 9.84 -0.68 -14.53
CA GLU A 9 9.36 -0.50 -13.17
C GLU A 9 10.42 0.35 -12.48
N GLU A 10 10.37 1.67 -12.70
CA GLU A 10 11.00 2.63 -11.82
C GLU A 10 10.27 2.47 -10.50
N LYS A 11 10.77 1.53 -9.68
CA LYS A 11 10.54 1.52 -8.25
C LYS A 11 10.85 2.94 -7.80
N GLN A 12 9.81 3.75 -7.65
CA GLN A 12 9.92 5.03 -6.98
C GLN A 12 10.66 4.73 -5.68
N PRO A 13 11.81 5.39 -5.41
CA PRO A 13 12.57 5.11 -4.22
C PRO A 13 11.62 5.24 -3.04
N GLU A 14 11.45 4.15 -2.28
CA GLU A 14 10.52 4.10 -1.17
C GLU A 14 10.94 5.20 -0.19
N LYS A 15 10.20 6.31 -0.20
CA LYS A 15 10.62 7.54 0.46
C LYS A 15 10.68 7.27 1.97
N THR A 16 11.90 7.24 2.52
CA THR A 16 12.10 7.14 3.97
C THR A 16 11.46 8.34 4.66
N LEU A 17 10.42 8.12 5.46
CA LEU A 17 9.78 9.19 6.23
C LEU A 17 10.56 9.49 7.50
N ARG A 18 10.67 10.79 7.82
CA ARG A 18 11.32 11.30 9.04
C ARG A 18 10.29 11.57 10.11
N PHE A 19 10.33 10.79 11.20
CA PHE A 19 9.42 10.88 12.33
C PHE A 19 10.02 11.70 13.47
N TYR A 20 9.27 12.67 13.98
CA TYR A 20 9.48 13.21 15.32
C TYR A 20 8.54 12.49 16.29
N LEU A 21 9.07 11.90 17.36
CA LEU A 21 8.28 11.16 18.34
C LEU A 21 8.06 11.97 19.62
N PHE A 22 6.82 12.01 20.09
CA PHE A 22 6.49 12.63 21.37
C PHE A 22 5.52 11.78 22.18
N GLY A 23 6.02 11.15 23.24
CA GLY A 23 5.23 10.28 24.12
C GLY A 23 4.86 8.91 23.53
N ALA A 24 5.49 8.53 22.42
CA ALA A 24 5.40 7.20 21.81
C ALA A 24 6.70 6.40 22.06
N ASN A 25 6.60 5.08 22.19
CA ASN A 25 7.77 4.22 22.41
C ASN A 25 8.61 4.08 21.13
N ARG A 26 9.81 4.69 21.14
CA ARG A 26 10.76 4.68 20.03
C ARG A 26 11.23 3.28 19.63
N ALA A 27 11.78 2.53 20.58
CA ALA A 27 12.36 1.21 20.31
C ALA A 27 11.30 0.25 19.72
N ARG A 28 10.07 0.34 20.22
CA ARG A 28 8.94 -0.44 19.69
C ARG A 28 8.56 -0.04 18.27
N LEU A 29 8.52 1.26 17.96
CA LEU A 29 8.22 1.72 16.60
C LEU A 29 9.31 1.28 15.61
N GLU A 30 10.58 1.41 15.99
CA GLU A 30 11.73 0.97 15.18
C GLU A 30 11.70 -0.55 14.95
N GLN A 31 11.36 -1.34 15.97
CA GLN A 31 11.20 -2.79 15.84
C GLN A 31 10.09 -3.15 14.83
N ILE A 32 8.91 -2.55 14.97
CA ILE A 32 7.78 -2.83 14.07
C ILE A 32 8.08 -2.38 12.64
N ALA A 33 8.76 -1.24 12.47
CA ALA A 33 9.21 -0.78 11.16
C ALA A 33 10.17 -1.79 10.51
N ARG A 34 11.15 -2.29 11.28
CA ARG A 34 12.09 -3.32 10.82
C ARG A 34 11.40 -4.63 10.44
N GLU A 35 10.48 -5.12 11.27
CA GLU A 35 9.67 -6.32 10.99
C GLU A 35 8.81 -6.13 9.72
N GLY A 36 8.27 -4.92 9.53
CA GLY A 36 7.50 -4.54 8.36
C GLY A 36 8.31 -4.21 7.12
N ARG A 37 9.66 -4.27 7.18
CA ARG A 37 10.58 -3.82 6.12
C ARG A 37 10.30 -2.39 5.63
N LYS A 38 9.97 -1.48 6.56
CA LYS A 38 9.68 -0.08 6.27
C LYS A 38 10.85 0.80 6.67
N ASP A 39 11.32 1.62 5.73
CA ASP A 39 12.39 2.56 6.00
C ASP A 39 11.86 3.78 6.77
N LEU A 40 12.21 3.84 8.05
CA LEU A 40 11.82 4.89 8.99
C LEU A 40 13.07 5.54 9.59
N LYS A 41 13.11 6.87 9.60
CA LYS A 41 14.14 7.65 10.28
C LYS A 41 13.49 8.44 11.42
N ILE A 42 14.04 8.37 12.62
CA ILE A 42 13.57 9.22 13.73
C ILE A 42 14.52 10.41 13.89
N VAL A 43 13.95 11.60 13.86
CA VAL A 43 14.68 12.88 13.99
C VAL A 43 14.41 13.52 15.35
N ALA A 44 15.39 14.26 15.84
CA ALA A 44 15.30 15.00 17.11
C ALA A 44 14.84 16.45 16.93
N ASP A 45 14.88 16.97 15.70
CA ASP A 45 14.43 18.32 15.36
C ASP A 45 13.10 18.24 14.62
N LEU A 46 12.14 19.02 15.11
CA LEU A 46 10.81 19.15 14.55
C LEU A 46 10.87 19.69 13.11
N LYS A 47 11.78 20.62 12.81
CA LYS A 47 11.93 21.21 11.47
C LYS A 47 12.41 20.23 10.40
N GLN A 48 12.96 19.10 10.83
CA GLN A 48 13.44 18.03 9.95
C GLN A 48 12.43 16.90 9.81
N ALA A 49 11.29 16.97 10.51
CA ALA A 49 10.30 15.91 10.52
C ALA A 49 9.34 16.06 9.33
N ASP A 50 9.03 14.93 8.69
CA ASP A 50 7.92 14.83 7.76
C ASP A 50 6.61 14.58 8.52
N ILE A 51 6.68 13.91 9.68
CA ILE A 51 5.53 13.53 10.50
C ILE A 51 5.86 13.67 11.99
N PHE A 52 4.93 14.23 12.76
CA PHE A 52 4.95 14.22 14.22
C PHE A 52 4.04 13.11 14.74
N LEU A 53 4.61 12.09 15.39
CA LEU A 53 3.86 10.98 15.97
C LEU A 53 3.72 11.17 17.49
N THR A 54 2.49 11.17 17.97
CA THR A 54 2.19 11.27 19.39
C THR A 54 1.05 10.36 19.80
N THR A 55 0.71 10.33 21.09
CA THR A 55 -0.45 9.58 21.60
C THR A 55 -1.58 10.52 21.95
N ARG A 56 -2.82 10.00 21.98
CA ARG A 56 -4.03 10.76 22.31
C ARG A 56 -3.93 11.50 23.64
N SER A 57 -3.28 10.91 24.64
CA SER A 57 -3.05 11.53 25.95
C SER A 57 -2.21 12.80 25.85
N TYR A 58 -1.13 12.79 25.07
CA TYR A 58 -0.29 13.97 24.88
C TYR A 58 -0.95 14.98 23.96
N TYR A 59 -1.62 14.53 22.89
CA TYR A 59 -2.36 15.43 21.99
C TYR A 59 -3.41 16.27 22.71
N ARG A 60 -4.22 15.65 23.59
CA ARG A 60 -5.26 16.35 24.35
C ARG A 60 -4.72 17.39 25.32
N ARG A 61 -3.55 17.16 25.90
CA ARG A 61 -2.91 18.12 26.83
C ARG A 61 -2.33 19.34 26.12
N LYS A 62 -2.17 19.27 24.78
CA LYS A 62 -1.64 20.36 23.94
C LYS A 62 -0.38 21.05 24.52
N PRO A 63 0.68 20.29 24.88
CA PRO A 63 1.94 20.90 25.30
C PRO A 63 2.58 21.67 24.14
N GLN A 64 3.57 22.51 24.46
CA GLN A 64 4.17 23.44 23.51
C GLN A 64 4.66 22.76 22.22
N LYS A 65 5.30 21.59 22.32
CA LYS A 65 5.75 20.80 21.16
C LYS A 65 4.66 20.48 20.14
N ILE A 66 3.42 20.31 20.58
CA ILE A 66 2.28 20.05 19.69
C ILE A 66 1.83 21.33 19.00
N ARG A 67 1.80 22.46 19.73
CA ARG A 67 1.50 23.77 19.15
C ARG A 67 2.55 24.18 18.12
N ASP A 68 3.82 23.94 18.43
CA ASP A 68 4.94 24.21 17.52
C ASP A 68 4.81 23.37 16.23
N ALA A 69 4.43 22.09 16.34
CA ALA A 69 4.22 21.22 15.19
C ALA A 69 3.05 21.71 14.31
N GLU A 70 1.96 22.15 14.93
CA GLU A 70 0.81 22.73 14.24
C GLU A 70 1.18 24.06 13.56
N ALA A 71 1.93 24.92 14.24
CA ALA A 71 2.40 26.20 13.69
C ALA A 71 3.35 26.03 12.50
N LEU A 72 4.16 24.95 12.50
CA LEU A 72 5.03 24.58 11.38
C LEU A 72 4.30 23.85 10.25
N GLY A 73 3.00 23.55 10.41
CA GLY A 73 2.23 22.79 9.42
C GLY A 73 2.64 21.33 9.29
N ILE A 74 3.33 20.76 10.28
CA ILE A 74 3.79 19.37 10.25
C ILE A 74 2.59 18.46 10.55
N PRO A 75 2.30 17.46 9.69
CA PRO A 75 1.23 16.49 9.94
C PRO A 75 1.42 15.75 11.27
N ILE A 76 0.38 15.75 12.10
CA ILE A 76 0.37 15.09 13.40
C ILE A 76 -0.43 13.79 13.32
N TYR A 77 0.25 12.65 13.50
CA TYR A 77 -0.42 11.36 13.65
C TYR A 77 -0.61 11.05 15.14
N VAL A 78 -1.86 10.79 15.53
CA VAL A 78 -2.22 10.54 16.93
C VAL A 78 -2.58 9.07 17.15
N LEU A 79 -1.71 8.35 17.85
CA LEU A 79 -1.98 6.98 18.29
C LEU A 79 -3.06 6.98 19.38
N LYS A 80 -4.05 6.07 19.27
CA LYS A 80 -5.05 5.90 20.33
C LYS A 80 -4.41 5.46 21.66
N SER A 81 -3.36 4.64 21.59
CA SER A 81 -2.58 4.15 22.73
C SER A 81 -1.14 3.80 22.32
N ASN A 82 -0.22 3.72 23.28
CA ASN A 82 1.19 3.42 23.05
C ASN A 82 1.45 1.89 22.95
N ASN A 83 0.78 1.21 22.02
CA ASN A 83 0.92 -0.24 21.84
C ASN A 83 1.35 -0.62 20.41
N ALA A 84 1.80 -1.86 20.25
CA ALA A 84 2.36 -2.36 18.99
C ALA A 84 1.32 -2.38 17.85
N ALA A 85 0.08 -2.77 18.14
CA ALA A 85 -0.98 -2.82 17.13
C ALA A 85 -1.26 -1.43 16.54
N GLN A 86 -1.35 -0.39 17.38
CA GLN A 86 -1.57 0.99 16.93
C GLN A 86 -0.37 1.53 16.15
N MET A 87 0.86 1.23 16.56
CA MET A 87 2.08 1.60 15.82
C MET A 87 2.14 0.92 14.46
N LYS A 88 1.81 -0.38 14.39
CA LYS A 88 1.73 -1.11 13.13
C LYS A 88 0.69 -0.50 12.19
N GLN A 89 -0.51 -0.21 12.70
CA GLN A 89 -1.55 0.47 11.92
C GLN A 89 -1.10 1.84 11.40
N CYS A 90 -0.40 2.63 12.24
CA CYS A 90 0.20 3.89 11.81
C CYS A 90 1.17 3.70 10.65
N LEU A 91 2.10 2.75 10.76
CA LEU A 91 3.06 2.48 9.70
C LEU A 91 2.37 1.91 8.45
N ASP A 92 1.33 1.10 8.57
CA ASP A 92 0.57 0.56 7.43
C ASP A 92 -0.20 1.65 6.68
N ALA A 93 -0.70 2.66 7.40
CA ALA A 93 -1.35 3.82 6.79
C ALA A 93 -0.37 4.73 6.06
N LEU A 94 0.85 4.90 6.59
CA LEU A 94 1.87 5.80 6.03
C LEU A 94 2.69 5.17 4.89
N TYR A 95 2.81 3.84 4.90
CA TYR A 95 3.47 3.06 3.85
C TYR A 95 2.45 2.08 3.26
N PRO A 96 1.52 2.57 2.43
CA PRO A 96 0.60 1.69 1.74
C PRO A 96 1.43 0.74 0.86
N ARG A 97 1.26 -0.56 1.10
CA ARG A 97 1.81 -1.59 0.20
C ARG A 97 1.28 -1.28 -1.18
N GLY A 98 2.19 -0.99 -2.13
CA GLY A 98 1.87 -0.44 -3.44
C GLY A 98 0.58 -1.04 -3.98
N THR A 99 -0.46 -0.21 -4.08
CA THR A 99 -1.62 -0.56 -4.90
C THR A 99 -1.16 -0.39 -6.34
N GLN A 100 -0.34 -1.33 -6.79
CA GLN A 100 0.08 -1.40 -8.16
C GLN A 100 -1.12 -1.94 -8.94
N TYR A 101 -1.85 -1.00 -9.54
CA TYR A 101 -2.67 -1.21 -10.72
C TYR A 101 -3.65 -2.39 -10.70
N THR A 102 -4.54 -2.43 -9.71
CA THR A 102 -5.68 -3.36 -9.73
C THR A 102 -6.49 -3.19 -11.02
N TYR A 103 -6.60 -1.97 -11.55
CA TYR A 103 -7.36 -1.70 -12.77
C TYR A 103 -6.69 -2.24 -14.06
N VAL A 104 -5.39 -1.98 -14.27
CA VAL A 104 -4.69 -2.43 -15.50
C VAL A 104 -4.45 -3.93 -15.48
N HIS A 105 -4.15 -4.52 -14.31
CA HIS A 105 -4.01 -5.97 -14.18
C HIS A 105 -5.33 -6.71 -14.49
N ASN A 106 -6.46 -6.16 -14.02
CA ASN A 106 -7.78 -6.74 -14.32
C ASN A 106 -8.14 -6.64 -15.81
N LEU A 107 -7.85 -5.50 -16.45
CA LEU A 107 -8.09 -5.31 -17.89
C LEU A 107 -7.22 -6.22 -18.74
N GLN A 108 -5.94 -6.37 -18.41
CA GLN A 108 -5.02 -7.28 -19.11
C GLN A 108 -5.52 -8.73 -19.07
N ARG A 109 -6.04 -9.19 -17.93
CA ARG A 109 -6.63 -10.53 -17.80
C ARG A 109 -7.86 -10.71 -18.68
N ILE A 110 -8.75 -9.72 -18.75
CA ILE A 110 -9.96 -9.76 -19.58
C ILE A 110 -9.60 -9.76 -21.07
N LEU A 111 -8.64 -8.93 -21.47
CA LEU A 111 -8.21 -8.83 -22.87
C LEU A 111 -7.37 -10.05 -23.31
N ALA A 112 -6.60 -10.66 -22.40
CA ALA A 112 -5.85 -11.90 -22.67
C ALA A 112 -6.76 -13.15 -22.79
N GLY A 113 -8.01 -13.08 -22.32
CA GLY A 113 -8.98 -14.19 -22.32
C GLY A 113 -9.71 -14.45 -23.64
N ARG A 114 -9.31 -13.83 -24.76
CA ARG A 114 -9.96 -14.02 -26.09
C ARG A 114 -9.05 -14.72 -27.11
N ARG A 115 -8.57 -15.92 -26.80
CA ARG A 115 -8.20 -16.91 -27.84
C ARG A 115 -8.61 -18.31 -27.40
N GLY A 116 -9.48 -18.93 -28.19
CA GLY A 116 -9.64 -20.38 -28.21
C GLY A 116 -11.04 -20.91 -27.91
N PHE A 117 -12.04 -20.57 -28.72
CA PHE A 117 -13.10 -21.55 -29.02
C PHE A 117 -13.63 -21.35 -30.43
N ASN A 118 -12.83 -21.73 -31.42
CA ASN A 118 -13.35 -22.06 -32.74
C ASN A 118 -13.50 -23.59 -32.77
N SER A 119 -14.64 -24.08 -32.28
CA SER A 119 -15.04 -25.48 -32.45
C SER A 119 -15.56 -25.61 -33.88
N GLY A 120 -14.73 -26.19 -34.74
CA GLY A 120 -15.00 -26.33 -36.17
C GLY A 120 -16.32 -27.03 -36.48
N ASN A 121 -16.97 -26.53 -37.54
CA ASN A 121 -17.99 -27.22 -38.31
C ASN A 121 -17.52 -28.64 -38.63
N ARG A 122 -18.14 -29.64 -37.99
CA ARG A 122 -18.20 -31.00 -38.52
C ARG A 122 -19.59 -31.20 -39.09
N SER A 123 -19.66 -31.14 -40.42
CA SER A 123 -20.76 -31.66 -41.23
C SER A 123 -21.05 -33.10 -40.80
N VAL A 124 -22.28 -33.35 -40.35
CA VAL A 124 -22.80 -34.71 -40.20
C VAL A 124 -23.79 -34.92 -41.33
N GLU A 125 -23.34 -35.68 -42.34
CA GLU A 125 -24.22 -36.36 -43.28
C GLU A 125 -25.18 -37.25 -42.50
N ARG A 126 -26.49 -37.08 -42.71
CA ARG A 126 -27.53 -38.03 -42.30
C ARG A 126 -28.08 -38.72 -43.54
N GLY A 127 -27.38 -39.76 -43.96
CA GLY A 127 -27.86 -40.76 -44.91
C GLY A 127 -28.45 -41.97 -44.20
N GLY A 128 -29.78 -42.10 -44.24
CA GLY A 128 -30.49 -43.35 -44.56
C GLY A 128 -30.62 -44.50 -43.54
N LYS A 129 -31.89 -44.78 -43.18
CA LYS A 129 -32.56 -46.11 -43.06
C LYS A 129 -32.04 -47.06 -41.95
N ARG A 130 -32.83 -47.90 -41.25
CA ARG A 130 -34.20 -48.43 -41.40
C ARG A 130 -34.63 -49.11 -40.07
N LYS A 131 -35.94 -49.34 -39.96
CA LYS A 131 -36.74 -49.85 -38.83
C LYS A 131 -36.32 -51.21 -38.24
N SER A 132 -36.59 -51.36 -36.94
CA SER A 132 -36.79 -52.62 -36.21
C SER A 132 -38.01 -53.40 -36.70
N ARG A 133 -37.87 -54.72 -36.78
CA ARG A 133 -38.75 -55.71 -36.16
C ARG A 133 -38.06 -57.06 -36.12
#